data_AF-A0A2G9RP19-F1
#
_entry.id   AF-A0A2G9RP19-F1
#
_cell.length_a   1.000
_cell.length_b   1.000
_cell.length_c   1.000
_cell.angle_alpha   90.00
_cell.angle_beta   90.00
_cell.angle_gamma   90.00
#
_symmetry.space_group_name_H-M   'P 1'
#
loop_
_entity.id
_entity.type
_entity.pdbx_description
1 polymer ?
#
loop_
_entity_poly.entity_id
_entity_poly.type
_entity_poly.pdbx_seq_one_letter_code
_entity_poly.pdbx_strand_id
1 'polypeptide(L)'
;MNSNESTKWRSGLAGHLILSDEDLTSVAQGSWKRINTLQHYKVPDAATVALVPRLSKHIHPENHDYIPGEKTPMLEDADEGGIKLWHLVKPTDEPELPKHRRGSLRDRERAKAIPEIYLTRLLSMKGTLQKFVDDLFQVILSTSRPVPLAVKYFFDLLDDQAVHYGITDPETIHIWKTNRFWINIIKNPQFVFDVQTSDNVDAVLSVIAQTFMDSCTLADHKLGRDSPINKLLYARDIPRYKQMVERYYADIRQTISASDQEMNSALAELSRNYSEELNSLVALHELYKYINKYYDQV
;
A
#
# COMPACT_ATOMS: atom_id res chain seq x y z
N MET A 1 -4.14 -13.88 10.25
CA MET A 1 -4.36 -14.99 11.20
C MET A 1 -4.57 -16.24 10.37
N ASN A 2 -3.75 -17.28 10.55
CA ASN A 2 -3.94 -18.55 9.84
C ASN A 2 -5.30 -19.15 10.23
N SER A 3 -6.09 -19.57 9.24
CA SER A 3 -7.44 -20.12 9.36
C SER A 3 -7.54 -21.42 10.19
N ASN A 4 -6.40 -21.98 10.64
CA ASN A 4 -6.32 -23.26 11.33
C ASN A 4 -6.24 -23.18 12.87
N GLU A 5 -6.24 -21.98 13.45
CA GLU A 5 -6.09 -21.78 14.89
C GLU A 5 -7.39 -21.28 15.54
N SER A 6 -7.58 -21.57 16.82
CA SER A 6 -8.66 -21.03 17.64
C SER A 6 -8.15 -20.48 18.94
N THR A 7 -8.73 -19.36 19.36
CA THR A 7 -8.36 -18.68 20.59
C THR A 7 -9.10 -19.32 21.76
N LYS A 8 -8.36 -19.77 22.77
CA LYS A 8 -8.91 -20.41 23.97
C LYS A 8 -8.57 -19.60 25.21
N TRP A 9 -9.57 -19.21 25.97
CA TRP A 9 -9.38 -18.56 27.27
C TRP A 9 -9.56 -19.57 28.42
N ARG A 10 -8.77 -19.39 29.49
CA ARG A 10 -8.86 -20.18 30.73
C ARG A 10 -9.43 -19.32 31.86
N SER A 11 -10.53 -19.75 32.44
CA SER A 11 -11.11 -19.16 33.65
C SER A 11 -10.81 -20.05 34.86
N GLY A 12 -9.85 -19.64 35.69
CA GLY A 12 -9.56 -20.28 36.98
C GLY A 12 -9.27 -21.78 36.90
N LEU A 13 -9.59 -22.51 37.97
CA LEU A 13 -9.15 -23.89 38.23
C LEU A 13 -9.84 -24.99 37.39
N ALA A 14 -10.86 -24.70 36.56
CA ALA A 14 -11.54 -25.76 35.79
C ALA A 14 -12.28 -25.32 34.51
N GLY A 15 -12.29 -24.03 34.12
CA GLY A 15 -13.06 -23.55 32.97
C GLY A 15 -12.21 -23.32 31.73
N HIS A 16 -12.49 -24.04 30.64
CA HIS A 16 -11.93 -23.81 29.31
C HIS A 16 -13.02 -23.29 28.37
N LEU A 17 -12.88 -22.06 27.85
CA LEU A 17 -13.81 -21.50 26.86
C LEU A 17 -13.08 -21.24 25.55
N ILE A 18 -13.62 -21.75 24.45
CA ILE A 18 -13.16 -21.39 23.10
C ILE A 18 -13.84 -20.08 22.72
N LEU A 19 -13.05 -19.08 22.36
CA LEU A 19 -13.53 -17.79 21.88
C LEU A 19 -13.59 -17.86 20.35
N SER A 20 -14.66 -17.34 19.79
CA SER A 20 -14.84 -17.22 18.34
C SER A 20 -15.55 -15.92 17.99
N ASP A 21 -15.40 -15.49 16.74
CA ASP A 21 -16.03 -14.27 16.23
C ASP A 21 -17.56 -14.38 16.22
N GLU A 22 -18.07 -15.60 16.01
CA GLU A 22 -19.48 -15.94 16.05
C GLU A 22 -19.72 -17.29 16.74
N ASP A 23 -20.65 -17.32 17.69
CA ASP A 23 -21.10 -18.54 18.35
C ASP A 23 -22.56 -18.41 18.84
N LEU A 24 -23.04 -19.41 19.57
CA LEU A 24 -24.39 -19.45 20.15
C LEU A 24 -24.67 -18.30 21.14
N THR A 25 -23.62 -17.60 21.60
CA THR A 25 -23.75 -16.46 22.52
C THR A 25 -23.81 -15.12 21.79
N SER A 26 -23.59 -15.09 20.46
CA SER A 26 -23.56 -13.86 19.67
C SER A 26 -24.84 -13.04 19.77
N VAL A 27 -24.68 -11.72 19.90
CA VAL A 27 -25.80 -10.79 20.04
C VAL A 27 -26.38 -10.47 18.65
N ALA A 28 -27.59 -10.96 18.38
CA ALA A 28 -28.39 -10.60 17.21
C ALA A 28 -29.48 -9.59 17.57
N GLN A 29 -29.68 -8.59 16.71
CA GLN A 29 -30.70 -7.54 16.82
C GLN A 29 -31.32 -7.30 15.44
N GLY A 30 -32.51 -7.86 15.21
CA GLY A 30 -33.15 -7.82 13.89
C GLY A 30 -32.26 -8.48 12.83
N SER A 31 -32.03 -7.80 11.71
CA SER A 31 -31.14 -8.24 10.63
C SER A 31 -29.66 -7.96 10.90
N TRP A 32 -29.25 -7.64 12.13
CA TRP A 32 -27.85 -7.34 12.46
C TRP A 32 -27.31 -8.31 13.50
N LYS A 33 -26.10 -8.83 13.27
CA LYS A 33 -25.37 -9.65 14.23
C LYS A 33 -24.02 -9.02 14.54
N ARG A 34 -23.71 -8.89 15.83
CA ARG A 34 -22.47 -8.25 16.28
C ARG A 34 -21.36 -9.29 16.41
N ILE A 35 -20.17 -8.99 15.87
CA ILE A 35 -18.95 -9.80 16.07
C ILE A 35 -18.59 -9.80 17.56
N ASN A 36 -18.32 -10.99 18.11
CA ASN A 36 -18.01 -11.19 19.51
C ASN A 36 -16.63 -10.57 19.85
N THR A 37 -16.57 -9.78 20.93
CA THR A 37 -15.33 -9.15 21.41
C THR A 37 -14.85 -9.77 22.72
N LEU A 38 -13.64 -9.44 23.18
CA LEU A 38 -13.20 -9.85 24.53
C LEU A 38 -14.14 -9.35 25.63
N GLN A 39 -14.74 -8.16 25.45
CA GLN A 39 -15.73 -7.62 26.38
C GLN A 39 -17.03 -8.41 26.38
N HIS A 40 -17.46 -8.92 25.22
CA HIS A 40 -18.63 -9.82 25.12
C HIS A 40 -18.49 -11.03 26.04
N TYR A 41 -17.31 -11.67 26.02
CA TYR A 41 -16.97 -12.79 26.89
C TYR A 41 -16.53 -12.39 28.31
N LYS A 42 -16.53 -11.09 28.63
CA LYS A 42 -16.08 -10.54 29.93
C LYS A 42 -14.67 -11.00 30.32
N VAL A 43 -13.76 -11.11 29.35
CA VAL A 43 -12.37 -11.48 29.60
C VAL A 43 -11.71 -10.36 30.43
N PRO A 44 -11.24 -10.63 31.66
CA PRO A 44 -10.63 -9.61 32.50
C PRO A 44 -9.22 -9.25 32.03
N ASP A 45 -8.70 -8.14 32.55
CA ASP A 45 -7.28 -7.79 32.38
C ASP A 45 -6.38 -8.92 32.94
N ALA A 46 -5.21 -9.10 32.32
CA ALA A 46 -4.24 -10.16 32.61
C ALA A 46 -4.77 -11.62 32.49
N ALA A 47 -5.90 -11.83 31.82
CA ALA A 47 -6.42 -13.16 31.51
C ALA A 47 -5.43 -14.01 30.68
N THR A 48 -5.23 -15.27 31.08
CA THR A 48 -4.43 -16.21 30.29
C THR A 48 -5.23 -16.76 29.10
N VAL A 49 -4.73 -16.51 27.90
CA VAL A 49 -5.29 -16.98 26.62
C VAL A 49 -4.23 -17.82 25.90
N ALA A 50 -4.65 -18.91 25.26
CA ALA A 50 -3.80 -19.79 24.47
C ALA A 50 -4.40 -20.01 23.09
N LEU A 51 -3.56 -20.10 22.06
CA LEU A 51 -3.97 -20.57 20.74
C LEU A 51 -3.97 -22.10 20.77
N VAL A 52 -5.04 -22.70 20.26
CA VAL A 52 -5.18 -24.15 20.13
C VAL A 52 -5.53 -24.52 18.68
N PRO A 53 -5.02 -25.64 18.15
CA PRO A 53 -5.41 -26.13 16.84
C PRO A 53 -6.93 -26.38 16.77
N ARG A 54 -7.56 -26.02 15.65
CA ARG A 54 -8.94 -26.42 15.38
C ARG A 54 -9.01 -27.94 15.14
N LEU A 55 -9.52 -28.68 16.12
CA LEU A 55 -9.63 -30.15 16.05
C LEU A 55 -10.85 -30.64 15.24
N SER A 56 -11.77 -29.75 14.85
CA SER A 56 -12.98 -30.09 14.10
C SER A 56 -13.08 -29.33 12.78
N LYS A 57 -13.03 -30.05 11.66
CA LYS A 57 -13.45 -29.57 10.32
C LYS A 57 -14.98 -29.51 10.23
N HIS A 58 -15.65 -28.84 11.17
CA HIS A 58 -17.05 -28.50 10.98
C HIS A 58 -17.11 -27.30 10.04
N ILE A 59 -17.30 -27.65 8.78
CA ILE A 59 -17.86 -26.91 7.65
C ILE A 59 -18.39 -25.52 8.07
N HIS A 60 -17.52 -24.52 7.96
CA HIS A 60 -17.95 -23.31 7.26
C HIS A 60 -17.66 -23.59 5.77
N PRO A 61 -18.55 -23.21 4.83
CA PRO A 61 -18.19 -23.28 3.41
C PRO A 61 -16.90 -22.48 3.24
N GLU A 62 -15.84 -23.18 2.85
CA GLU A 62 -14.60 -22.57 2.42
C GLU A 62 -14.92 -21.68 1.22
N ASN A 63 -14.86 -20.37 1.41
CA ASN A 63 -14.68 -19.42 0.33
C ASN A 63 -13.82 -18.28 0.87
N HIS A 64 -12.54 -18.57 1.06
CA HIS A 64 -11.47 -17.58 0.93
C HIS A 64 -10.19 -18.34 0.61
N ASP A 65 -10.14 -18.92 -0.59
CA ASP A 65 -8.88 -18.93 -1.32
C ASP A 65 -8.50 -17.46 -1.54
N TYR A 66 -7.53 -17.01 -0.76
CA TYR A 66 -6.94 -15.69 -0.89
C TYR A 66 -6.18 -15.65 -2.23
N ILE A 67 -6.85 -15.16 -3.27
CA ILE A 67 -6.23 -14.74 -4.52
C ILE A 67 -5.97 -13.23 -4.42
N PRO A 68 -4.71 -12.78 -4.28
CA PRO A 68 -4.42 -11.36 -4.28
C PRO A 68 -4.51 -10.82 -5.71
N GLY A 69 -5.54 -10.01 -6.03
CA GLY A 69 -5.54 -9.27 -7.29
C GLY A 69 -6.84 -8.70 -7.83
N GLU A 70 -8.02 -9.20 -7.47
CA GLU A 70 -9.26 -8.73 -8.08
C GLU A 70 -10.08 -7.83 -7.17
N LYS A 71 -9.98 -6.52 -7.43
CA LYS A 71 -11.01 -5.56 -7.06
C LYS A 71 -12.26 -5.82 -7.90
N THR A 72 -13.11 -6.73 -7.44
CA THR A 72 -14.51 -6.77 -7.82
C THR A 72 -15.33 -6.06 -6.74
N PRO A 73 -16.30 -5.20 -7.12
CA PRO A 73 -17.26 -4.64 -6.18
C PRO A 73 -18.20 -5.79 -5.79
N MET A 74 -17.80 -6.55 -4.77
CA MET A 74 -18.49 -7.79 -4.42
C MET A 74 -19.75 -7.44 -3.64
N LEU A 75 -20.84 -7.50 -4.40
CA LEU A 75 -22.17 -7.98 -4.05
C LEU A 75 -22.25 -8.56 -2.64
N GLU A 76 -23.23 -8.05 -1.91
CA GLU A 76 -23.82 -8.59 -0.69
C GLU A 76 -23.68 -10.13 -0.63
N ASP A 77 -22.78 -10.62 0.22
CA ASP A 77 -22.84 -11.98 0.75
C ASP A 77 -24.07 -12.07 1.64
N ALA A 78 -25.23 -12.12 1.00
CA ALA A 78 -26.49 -12.49 1.60
C ALA A 78 -26.52 -14.02 1.73
N ASP A 79 -25.66 -14.58 2.57
CA ASP A 79 -25.76 -15.98 2.97
C ASP A 79 -26.36 -16.08 4.39
N GLU A 80 -27.39 -16.93 4.47
CA GLU A 80 -28.29 -17.18 5.62
C GLU A 80 -29.10 -15.98 6.18
N GLY A 81 -30.16 -15.61 5.44
CA GLY A 81 -31.33 -14.95 6.03
C GLY A 81 -31.31 -13.42 6.11
N GLY A 82 -30.41 -12.76 5.38
CA GLY A 82 -30.33 -11.30 5.34
C GLY A 82 -29.73 -10.66 6.60
N ILE A 83 -28.95 -11.45 7.37
CA ILE A 83 -28.26 -10.98 8.57
C ILE A 83 -26.94 -10.30 8.16
N LYS A 84 -26.84 -9.00 8.43
CA LYS A 84 -25.63 -8.19 8.22
C LYS A 84 -24.73 -8.21 9.47
N LEU A 85 -23.43 -8.43 9.27
CA LEU A 85 -22.44 -8.37 10.35
C LEU A 85 -22.00 -6.93 10.65
N TRP A 86 -21.70 -6.65 11.93
CA TRP A 86 -21.10 -5.39 12.35
C TRP A 86 -20.21 -5.57 13.58
N HIS A 87 -19.26 -4.66 13.80
CA HIS A 87 -18.33 -4.74 14.94
C HIS A 87 -18.45 -3.53 15.87
N LEU A 88 -17.77 -2.42 15.56
CA LEU A 88 -17.79 -1.19 16.36
C LEU A 88 -18.84 -0.19 15.87
N VAL A 89 -18.98 -0.06 14.56
CA VAL A 89 -19.93 0.85 13.90
C VAL A 89 -20.79 0.01 12.95
N LYS A 90 -22.12 0.17 13.03
CA LYS A 90 -23.02 -0.43 12.06
C LYS A 90 -22.83 0.30 10.72
N PRO A 91 -22.59 -0.40 9.61
CA PRO A 91 -22.63 0.21 8.29
C PRO A 91 -23.94 0.96 8.12
N THR A 92 -23.87 2.25 7.78
CA THR A 92 -25.04 3.01 7.36
C THR A 92 -25.37 2.62 5.93
N ASP A 93 -26.55 2.04 5.73
CA ASP A 93 -27.14 1.86 4.41
C ASP A 93 -27.54 3.27 3.87
N GLU A 94 -26.57 4.06 3.40
CA GLU A 94 -26.91 5.22 2.58
C GLU A 94 -27.39 4.67 1.22
N PRO A 95 -28.62 4.96 0.78
CA PRO A 95 -29.08 4.51 -0.53
C PRO A 95 -28.12 5.08 -1.58
N GLU A 96 -27.50 4.22 -2.38
CA GLU A 96 -26.68 4.65 -3.51
C GLU A 96 -27.52 5.61 -4.35
N LEU A 97 -27.19 6.90 -4.28
CA LEU A 97 -27.79 7.89 -5.16
C LEU A 97 -27.53 7.43 -6.60
N PRO A 98 -28.54 7.45 -7.48
CA PRO A 98 -28.44 6.88 -8.82
C PRO A 98 -27.19 7.44 -9.52
N LYS A 99 -26.34 6.54 -10.02
CA LYS A 99 -25.09 6.84 -10.75
C LYS A 99 -25.34 7.96 -11.75
N HIS A 100 -24.98 9.18 -11.38
CA HIS A 100 -25.10 10.32 -12.27
C HIS A 100 -24.16 10.11 -13.47
N ARG A 101 -24.73 10.27 -14.67
CA ARG A 101 -24.01 10.21 -15.94
C ARG A 101 -22.78 11.13 -15.89
N ARG A 102 -21.67 10.63 -16.45
CA ARG A 102 -20.38 11.31 -16.64
C ARG A 102 -20.58 12.81 -16.93
N GLY A 103 -20.01 13.68 -16.08
CA GLY A 103 -19.84 15.10 -16.39
C GLY A 103 -20.40 16.14 -15.39
N SER A 104 -20.76 15.79 -14.16
CA SER A 104 -21.21 16.81 -13.19
C SER A 104 -20.04 17.37 -12.36
N LEU A 105 -19.87 18.70 -12.41
CA LEU A 105 -18.94 19.56 -11.65
C LEU A 105 -19.07 19.49 -10.11
N ARG A 106 -19.73 18.47 -9.56
CA ARG A 106 -20.10 18.36 -8.14
C ARG A 106 -19.16 17.51 -7.27
N ASP A 107 -18.06 16.97 -7.80
CA ASP A 107 -17.04 16.34 -6.93
C ASP A 107 -16.35 17.35 -6.00
N ARG A 108 -16.44 18.66 -6.31
CA ARG A 108 -15.98 19.74 -5.42
C ARG A 108 -16.83 19.95 -4.17
N GLU A 109 -18.07 19.46 -4.11
CA GLU A 109 -18.98 19.72 -2.96
C GLU A 109 -18.96 18.62 -1.89
N ARG A 110 -18.23 17.51 -2.09
CA ARG A 110 -18.29 16.33 -1.22
C ARG A 110 -17.22 16.25 -0.13
N ALA A 111 -16.25 17.17 -0.09
CA ALA A 111 -15.32 17.26 1.03
C ALA A 111 -16.03 17.89 2.24
N LYS A 112 -16.95 17.13 2.88
CA LYS A 112 -17.45 17.51 4.21
C LYS A 112 -16.23 17.65 5.11
N ALA A 113 -16.01 18.85 5.64
CA ALA A 113 -14.89 19.14 6.52
C ALA A 113 -14.86 18.07 7.62
N ILE A 114 -13.74 17.37 7.73
CA ILE A 114 -13.56 16.37 8.77
C ILE A 114 -13.75 17.07 10.12
N PRO A 115 -14.62 16.54 11.01
CA PRO A 115 -14.76 17.11 12.34
C PRO A 115 -13.38 17.24 13.00
N GLU A 116 -13.09 18.43 13.54
CA GLU A 116 -11.77 18.85 14.05
C GLU A 116 -11.13 17.82 15.00
N ILE A 117 -11.96 17.09 15.76
CA ILE A 117 -11.56 15.99 16.65
C ILE A 117 -10.78 14.87 15.95
N TYR A 118 -11.06 14.59 14.67
CA TYR A 118 -10.37 13.56 13.91
C TYR A 118 -9.05 14.09 13.31
N LEU A 119 -8.98 15.38 12.99
CA LEU A 119 -7.75 15.98 12.49
C LEU A 119 -6.63 15.94 13.54
N THR A 120 -6.95 16.25 14.81
CA THR A 120 -5.98 16.15 15.91
C THR A 120 -5.46 14.72 16.10
N ARG A 121 -6.31 13.70 15.94
CA ARG A 121 -5.89 12.29 16.00
C ARG A 121 -4.96 11.93 14.83
N LEU A 122 -5.28 12.37 13.62
CA LEU A 122 -4.44 12.17 12.44
C LEU A 122 -3.08 12.87 12.59
N LEU A 123 -3.06 14.10 13.11
CA LEU A 123 -1.82 14.83 13.41
C LEU A 123 -0.98 14.13 14.48
N SER A 124 -1.61 13.57 15.52
CA SER A 124 -0.92 12.76 16.52
C SER A 124 -0.28 11.53 15.88
N MET A 125 -1.02 10.78 15.05
CA MET A 125 -0.49 9.61 14.34
C MET A 125 0.67 9.97 13.43
N LYS A 126 0.52 11.06 12.64
CA LYS A 126 1.59 11.61 11.81
C LYS A 126 2.83 11.93 12.64
N GLY A 127 2.64 12.59 13.79
CA GLY A 127 3.72 12.90 14.74
C GLY A 127 4.47 11.67 15.23
N THR A 128 3.75 10.60 15.58
CA THR A 128 4.36 9.32 16.01
C THR A 128 5.16 8.66 14.89
N LEU A 129 4.70 8.74 13.64
CA LEU A 129 5.39 8.13 12.49
C LEU A 129 6.51 8.99 11.89
N GLN A 130 6.58 10.27 12.27
CA GLN A 130 7.41 11.28 11.57
C GLN A 130 8.86 10.85 11.41
N LYS A 131 9.51 10.39 12.49
CA LYS A 131 10.92 9.98 12.46
C LYS A 131 11.18 8.86 11.46
N PHE A 132 10.28 7.87 11.38
CA PHE A 132 10.43 6.74 10.46
C PHE A 132 10.27 7.17 9.00
N VAL A 133 9.34 8.09 8.73
CA VAL A 133 9.16 8.68 7.39
C VAL A 133 10.41 9.48 6.99
N ASP A 134 10.93 10.30 7.91
CA ASP A 134 12.15 11.08 7.67
C ASP A 134 13.37 10.20 7.40
N ASP A 135 13.58 9.17 8.22
CA ASP A 135 14.70 8.24 8.06
C ASP A 135 14.59 7.50 6.71
N LEU A 136 13.39 7.07 6.32
CA LEU A 136 13.16 6.40 5.04
C LEU A 136 13.47 7.32 3.85
N PHE A 137 12.92 8.54 3.85
CA PHE A 137 13.14 9.49 2.75
C PHE A 137 14.60 9.92 2.68
N GLN A 138 15.26 10.09 3.83
CA GLN A 138 16.68 10.37 3.90
C GLN A 138 17.49 9.22 3.29
N VAL A 139 17.19 7.96 3.60
CA VAL A 139 17.93 6.83 3.02
C VAL A 139 17.72 6.73 1.50
N ILE A 140 16.50 6.93 1.01
CA ILE A 140 16.18 6.87 -0.43
C ILE A 140 16.86 8.01 -1.21
N LEU A 141 16.87 9.23 -0.65
CA LEU A 141 17.31 10.46 -1.32
C LEU A 141 18.71 10.92 -0.88
N SER A 142 19.48 10.08 -0.19
CA SER A 142 20.84 10.45 0.23
C SER A 142 21.89 10.07 -0.82
N THR A 143 22.82 10.99 -1.02
CA THR A 143 24.08 10.81 -1.76
C THR A 143 25.28 10.66 -0.82
N SER A 144 25.06 10.58 0.50
CA SER A 144 26.12 10.31 1.49
C SER A 144 26.69 8.89 1.42
N ARG A 145 25.97 7.99 0.75
CA ARG A 145 26.41 6.64 0.38
C ARG A 145 26.62 6.59 -1.13
N PRO A 146 27.47 5.68 -1.64
CA PRO A 146 27.62 5.48 -3.07
C PRO A 146 26.25 5.26 -3.73
N VAL A 147 25.96 6.05 -4.76
CA VAL A 147 24.72 5.95 -5.54
C VAL A 147 24.76 4.62 -6.31
N PRO A 148 23.68 3.83 -6.35
CA PRO A 148 23.66 2.59 -7.13
C PRO A 148 23.97 2.86 -8.60
N LEU A 149 24.86 2.03 -9.18
CA LEU A 149 25.30 2.16 -10.58
C LEU A 149 24.12 2.28 -11.56
N ALA A 150 23.08 1.47 -11.37
CA ALA A 150 21.89 1.49 -12.23
C ALA A 150 21.14 2.83 -12.19
N VAL A 151 21.09 3.51 -11.03
CA VAL A 151 20.45 4.82 -10.92
C VAL A 151 21.27 5.87 -11.66
N LYS A 152 22.60 5.89 -11.45
CA LYS A 152 23.51 6.82 -12.12
C LYS A 152 23.46 6.63 -13.64
N TYR A 153 23.67 5.41 -14.11
CA TYR A 153 23.66 5.07 -15.52
C TYR A 153 22.33 5.45 -16.19
N PHE A 154 21.19 5.13 -15.57
CA PHE A 154 19.89 5.46 -16.12
C PHE A 154 19.62 6.97 -16.15
N PHE A 155 20.09 7.72 -15.13
CA PHE A 155 19.94 9.18 -15.12
C PHE A 155 20.82 9.86 -16.17
N ASP A 156 22.05 9.38 -16.38
CA ASP A 156 22.93 9.85 -17.45
C ASP A 156 22.32 9.56 -18.82
N LEU A 157 21.78 8.35 -19.01
CA LEU A 157 21.07 7.99 -20.24
C LEU A 157 19.89 8.94 -20.52
N LEU A 158 19.08 9.28 -19.51
CA LEU A 158 17.98 10.22 -19.67
C LEU A 158 18.44 11.63 -20.03
N ASP A 159 19.55 12.09 -19.43
CA ASP A 159 20.13 13.40 -19.74
C ASP A 159 20.67 13.43 -21.19
N ASP A 160 21.35 12.37 -21.63
CA ASP A 160 21.85 12.23 -23.01
C ASP A 160 20.70 12.18 -24.02
N GLN A 161 19.60 11.46 -23.70
CA GLN A 161 18.41 11.45 -24.53
C GLN A 161 17.76 12.84 -24.61
N ALA A 162 17.70 13.58 -23.50
CA ALA A 162 17.19 14.95 -23.51
C ALA A 162 18.03 15.86 -24.43
N VAL A 163 19.36 15.76 -24.36
CA VAL A 163 20.27 16.49 -25.26
C VAL A 163 20.06 16.08 -26.72
N HIS A 164 19.99 14.78 -27.01
CA HIS A 164 19.82 14.25 -28.37
C HIS A 164 18.53 14.77 -29.04
N TYR A 165 17.43 14.88 -28.27
CA TYR A 165 16.16 15.42 -28.77
C TYR A 165 16.01 16.94 -28.59
N GLY A 166 17.06 17.65 -28.14
CA GLY A 166 17.03 19.11 -27.97
C GLY A 166 16.09 19.60 -26.87
N ILE A 167 15.79 18.76 -25.88
CA ILE A 167 14.96 19.10 -24.72
C ILE A 167 15.82 19.85 -23.71
N THR A 168 15.58 21.15 -23.59
CA THR A 168 16.33 22.05 -22.68
C THR A 168 15.57 22.38 -21.40
N ASP A 169 14.27 22.06 -21.34
CA ASP A 169 13.42 22.31 -20.18
C ASP A 169 13.77 21.38 -19.00
N PRO A 170 14.27 21.92 -17.87
CA PRO A 170 14.64 21.10 -16.71
C PRO A 170 13.44 20.39 -16.06
N GLU A 171 12.23 20.94 -16.18
CA GLU A 171 11.02 20.32 -15.61
C GLU A 171 10.70 19.00 -16.30
N THR A 172 10.76 18.98 -17.63
CA THR A 172 10.59 17.76 -18.41
C THR A 172 11.60 16.67 -18.03
N ILE A 173 12.87 17.03 -17.90
CA ILE A 173 13.95 16.09 -17.52
C ILE A 173 13.73 15.56 -16.09
N HIS A 174 13.31 16.42 -15.17
CA HIS A 174 12.97 16.04 -13.80
C HIS A 174 11.81 15.02 -13.74
N ILE A 175 10.77 15.24 -14.55
CA ILE A 175 9.64 14.30 -14.66
C ILE A 175 10.12 12.93 -15.14
N TRP A 176 11.05 12.87 -16.11
CA TRP A 176 11.60 11.60 -16.60
C TRP A 176 12.34 10.82 -15.52
N LYS A 177 13.03 11.52 -14.60
CA LYS A 177 13.77 10.93 -13.48
C LYS A 177 12.90 10.58 -12.27
N THR A 178 11.61 10.94 -12.28
CA THR A 178 10.71 10.70 -11.14
C THR A 178 10.56 9.20 -10.88
N ASN A 179 11.00 8.78 -9.69
CA ASN A 179 11.16 7.36 -9.34
C ASN A 179 9.83 6.67 -9.02
N ARG A 180 9.16 6.12 -10.04
CA ARG A 180 7.95 5.27 -9.86
C ARG A 180 8.23 4.01 -9.02
N PHE A 181 9.48 3.54 -9.03
CA PHE A 181 9.91 2.38 -8.26
C PHE A 181 9.68 2.56 -6.75
N TRP A 182 10.21 3.64 -6.16
CA TRP A 182 10.13 3.86 -4.71
C TRP A 182 8.69 4.06 -4.22
N ILE A 183 7.85 4.74 -5.00
CA ILE A 183 6.43 4.91 -4.68
C ILE A 183 5.74 3.54 -4.56
N ASN A 184 6.06 2.61 -5.47
CA ASN A 184 5.49 1.27 -5.44
C ASN A 184 6.01 0.45 -4.26
N ILE A 185 7.31 0.53 -3.92
CA ILE A 185 7.88 -0.19 -2.77
C ILE A 185 7.34 0.33 -1.45
N ILE A 186 7.21 1.65 -1.28
CA ILE A 186 6.62 2.25 -0.07
C ILE A 186 5.16 1.81 0.11
N LYS A 187 4.41 1.77 -1.00
CA LYS A 187 2.99 1.40 -0.98
C LYS A 187 2.77 -0.11 -0.77
N ASN A 188 3.70 -0.95 -1.24
CA ASN A 188 3.55 -2.40 -1.26
C ASN A 188 4.77 -3.09 -0.62
N PRO A 189 4.89 -3.07 0.72
CA PRO A 189 6.03 -3.66 1.42
C PRO A 189 6.16 -5.18 1.21
N GLN A 190 5.06 -5.86 0.83
CA GLN A 190 5.03 -7.27 0.49
C GLN A 190 5.87 -7.64 -0.74
N PHE A 191 6.28 -6.66 -1.56
CA PHE A 191 7.22 -6.90 -2.65
C PHE A 191 8.65 -7.13 -2.17
N VAL A 192 8.96 -6.75 -0.93
CA VAL A 192 10.30 -6.86 -0.35
C VAL A 192 10.31 -7.77 0.87
N PHE A 193 9.24 -7.79 1.65
CA PHE A 193 9.15 -8.51 2.91
C PHE A 193 8.00 -9.51 2.89
N ASP A 194 8.18 -10.66 3.54
CA ASP A 194 7.10 -11.63 3.78
C ASP A 194 6.21 -11.14 4.94
N VAL A 195 5.31 -10.20 4.64
CA VAL A 195 4.41 -9.59 5.61
C VAL A 195 2.99 -9.47 5.05
N GLN A 196 2.00 -9.71 5.89
CA GLN A 196 0.60 -9.41 5.57
C GLN A 196 0.29 -7.97 5.97
N THR A 197 -0.18 -7.17 5.02
CA THR A 197 -0.70 -5.83 5.29
C THR A 197 -2.22 -5.87 5.47
N SER A 198 -2.74 -4.99 6.32
CA SER A 198 -4.19 -4.76 6.45
C SER A 198 -4.58 -3.52 5.67
N ASP A 199 -5.86 -3.38 5.32
CA ASP A 199 -6.38 -2.20 4.61
C ASP A 199 -6.01 -0.87 5.30
N ASN A 200 -5.96 -0.86 6.64
CA ASN A 200 -5.56 0.31 7.41
C ASN A 200 -4.08 0.64 7.21
N VAL A 201 -3.20 -0.37 7.18
CA VAL A 201 -1.77 -0.18 6.90
C VAL A 201 -1.58 0.30 5.46
N ASP A 202 -2.28 -0.30 4.50
CA ASP A 202 -2.23 0.11 3.09
C ASP A 202 -2.69 1.56 2.89
N ALA A 203 -3.72 1.99 3.61
CA ALA A 203 -4.19 3.37 3.60
C ALA A 203 -3.14 4.34 4.16
N VAL A 204 -2.48 4.00 5.28
CA VAL A 204 -1.41 4.81 5.87
C VAL A 204 -0.20 4.88 4.94
N LEU A 205 0.23 3.75 4.38
CA LEU A 205 1.35 3.71 3.43
C LEU A 205 1.03 4.47 2.14
N SER A 206 -0.22 4.47 1.68
CA SER A 206 -0.66 5.27 0.54
C SER A 206 -0.54 6.77 0.81
N VAL A 207 -0.84 7.24 2.04
CA VAL A 207 -0.62 8.63 2.44
C VAL A 207 0.86 8.99 2.40
N ILE A 208 1.74 8.12 2.93
CA ILE A 208 3.20 8.34 2.94
C ILE A 208 3.77 8.33 1.51
N ALA A 209 3.36 7.37 0.68
CA ALA A 209 3.77 7.27 -0.72
C ALA A 209 3.32 8.48 -1.53
N GLN A 210 2.13 9.01 -1.27
CA GLN A 210 1.66 10.24 -1.91
C GLN A 210 2.48 11.45 -1.46
N THR A 211 2.85 11.56 -0.18
CA THR A 211 3.77 12.60 0.29
C THR A 211 5.14 12.52 -0.40
N PHE A 212 5.68 11.31 -0.60
CA PHE A 212 6.92 11.12 -1.36
C PHE A 212 6.75 11.58 -2.81
N MET A 213 5.64 11.22 -3.47
CA MET A 213 5.33 11.69 -4.82
C MET A 213 5.22 13.22 -4.88
N ASP A 214 4.56 13.83 -3.89
CA ASP A 214 4.42 15.29 -3.77
C ASP A 214 5.78 15.98 -3.51
N SER A 215 6.78 15.29 -2.94
CA SER A 215 8.15 15.82 -2.87
C SER A 215 8.91 15.75 -4.18
N CYS A 216 8.50 14.89 -5.11
CA CYS A 216 9.09 14.78 -6.43
C CYS A 216 8.42 15.70 -7.45
N THR A 217 7.32 16.40 -7.13
CA THR A 217 6.69 17.34 -8.07
C THR A 217 7.33 18.73 -8.00
N LEU A 218 7.54 19.37 -9.16
CA LEU A 218 8.03 20.75 -9.21
C LEU A 218 6.92 21.77 -8.91
N ALA A 219 5.65 21.40 -9.10
CA ALA A 219 4.52 22.29 -8.87
C ALA A 219 4.37 22.69 -7.40
N ASP A 220 4.31 24.00 -7.14
CA ASP A 220 3.93 24.52 -5.82
C ASP A 220 2.44 24.40 -5.60
N HIS A 221 2.08 23.74 -4.52
CA HIS A 221 0.69 23.48 -4.19
C HIS A 221 0.16 24.57 -3.27
N LYS A 222 -0.83 25.33 -3.74
CA LYS A 222 -1.64 26.21 -2.88
C LYS A 222 -2.58 25.34 -2.05
N LEU A 223 -2.28 25.24 -0.76
CA LEU A 223 -3.12 24.52 0.20
C LEU A 223 -4.36 25.37 0.51
N GLY A 224 -5.53 24.74 0.46
CA GLY A 224 -6.81 25.34 0.77
C GLY A 224 -7.71 24.38 1.53
N ARG A 225 -8.91 24.84 1.85
CA ARG A 225 -9.91 24.06 2.60
C ARG A 225 -10.30 22.75 1.91
N ASP A 226 -10.20 22.71 0.58
CA ASP A 226 -10.56 21.55 -0.25
C ASP A 226 -9.35 20.67 -0.60
N SER A 227 -8.17 20.96 -0.04
CA SER A 227 -6.98 20.14 -0.28
C SER A 227 -7.11 18.75 0.36
N PRO A 228 -6.65 17.69 -0.31
CA PRO A 228 -6.60 16.35 0.27
C PRO A 228 -5.87 16.33 1.62
N ILE A 229 -6.39 15.54 2.56
CA ILE A 229 -5.89 15.51 3.95
C ILE A 229 -4.42 15.11 4.02
N ASN A 230 -3.97 14.17 3.19
CA ASN A 230 -2.56 13.78 3.11
C ASN A 230 -1.65 14.98 2.81
N LYS A 231 -2.09 15.91 1.95
CA LYS A 231 -1.36 17.14 1.63
C LYS A 231 -1.35 18.12 2.80
N LEU A 232 -2.43 18.19 3.57
CA LEU A 232 -2.50 19.02 4.78
C LEU A 232 -1.62 18.46 5.91
N LEU A 233 -1.56 17.15 6.07
CA LEU A 233 -0.78 16.49 7.13
C LEU A 233 0.73 16.74 7.00
N TYR A 234 1.25 16.68 5.77
CA TYR A 234 2.69 16.84 5.48
C TYR A 234 3.04 18.18 4.84
N ALA A 235 2.12 19.14 4.82
CA ALA A 235 2.27 20.47 4.23
C ALA A 235 3.58 21.18 4.61
N ARG A 236 3.97 21.08 5.89
CA ARG A 236 5.16 21.75 6.43
C ARG A 236 6.46 21.01 6.10
N ASP A 237 6.39 19.72 5.78
CA ASP A 237 7.55 18.87 5.53
C ASP A 237 7.90 18.78 4.04
N ILE A 238 6.89 18.83 3.16
CA ILE A 238 7.04 18.74 1.70
C ILE A 238 8.12 19.69 1.15
N PRO A 239 8.20 20.99 1.52
CA PRO A 239 9.24 21.87 1.00
C PRO A 239 10.66 21.39 1.31
N ARG A 240 10.87 20.81 2.50
CA ARG A 240 12.17 20.23 2.87
C ARG A 240 12.46 18.97 2.05
N TYR A 241 11.47 18.11 1.85
CA TYR A 241 11.64 16.91 1.03
C TYR A 241 11.90 17.25 -0.45
N LYS A 242 11.25 18.29 -1.01
CA LYS A 242 11.56 18.81 -2.35
C LYS A 242 13.03 19.21 -2.48
N GLN A 243 13.56 19.94 -1.50
CA GLN A 243 14.99 20.30 -1.48
C GLN A 243 15.90 19.06 -1.42
N MET A 244 15.50 17.99 -0.74
CA MET A 244 16.25 16.73 -0.73
C MET A 244 16.27 16.08 -2.12
N VAL A 245 15.14 16.05 -2.83
CA VAL A 245 15.05 15.54 -4.21
C VAL A 245 15.90 16.36 -5.17
N GLU A 246 15.81 17.70 -5.09
CA GLU A 246 16.60 18.61 -5.93
C GLU A 246 18.10 18.38 -5.75
N ARG A 247 18.58 18.28 -4.49
CA ARG A 247 19.97 17.95 -4.19
C ARG A 247 20.36 16.57 -4.69
N TYR A 248 19.52 15.56 -4.46
CA TYR A 248 19.77 14.19 -4.91
C TYR A 248 20.03 14.12 -6.43
N TYR A 249 19.19 14.77 -7.24
CA TYR A 249 19.39 14.82 -8.69
C TYR A 249 20.61 15.63 -9.11
N ALA A 250 20.87 16.77 -8.45
CA ALA A 250 22.03 17.61 -8.73
C ALA A 250 23.35 16.87 -8.41
N ASP A 251 23.43 16.23 -7.25
CA ASP A 251 24.61 15.49 -6.79
C ASP A 251 24.89 14.29 -7.70
N ILE A 252 23.87 13.51 -8.09
CA ILE A 252 24.05 12.39 -9.03
C ILE A 252 24.57 12.88 -10.37
N ARG A 253 24.05 14.00 -10.87
CA ARG A 253 24.51 14.58 -12.14
C ARG A 253 25.97 15.01 -12.09
N GLN A 254 26.45 15.46 -10.94
CA GLN A 254 27.84 15.89 -10.75
C GLN A 254 28.82 14.73 -10.53
N THR A 255 28.33 13.54 -10.22
CA THR A 255 29.19 12.34 -10.09
C THR A 255 29.70 11.88 -11.46
N ILE A 256 30.84 11.18 -11.45
CA ILE A 256 31.48 10.63 -12.66
C ILE A 256 30.48 9.78 -13.44
N SER A 257 30.39 10.01 -14.75
CA SER A 257 29.48 9.27 -15.63
C SER A 257 29.76 7.77 -15.60
N ALA A 258 28.69 6.97 -15.53
CA ALA A 258 28.80 5.52 -15.60
C ALA A 258 29.03 5.08 -17.04
N SER A 259 30.05 4.25 -17.28
CA SER A 259 30.34 3.75 -18.64
C SER A 259 29.48 2.54 -18.99
N ASP A 260 29.21 2.35 -20.29
CA ASP A 260 28.55 1.13 -20.79
C ASP A 260 29.32 -0.14 -20.40
N GLN A 261 30.65 -0.08 -20.37
CA GLN A 261 31.48 -1.22 -19.99
C GLN A 261 31.24 -1.61 -18.52
N GLU A 262 31.20 -0.63 -17.62
CA GLU A 262 30.94 -0.85 -16.20
C GLU A 262 29.54 -1.41 -15.97
N MET A 263 28.53 -0.83 -16.62
CA MET A 263 27.14 -1.28 -16.52
C MET A 263 26.96 -2.70 -17.08
N ASN A 264 27.53 -3.00 -18.25
CA ASN A 264 27.48 -4.35 -18.83
C ASN A 264 28.19 -5.39 -17.96
N SER A 265 29.28 -5.01 -17.29
CA SER A 265 29.98 -5.89 -16.36
C SER A 265 29.10 -6.22 -15.15
N ALA A 266 28.44 -5.23 -14.57
CA ALA A 266 27.50 -5.43 -13.46
C ALA A 266 26.28 -6.28 -13.88
N LEU A 267 25.73 -6.05 -15.08
CA LEU A 267 24.64 -6.84 -15.64
C LEU A 267 25.04 -8.30 -15.89
N ALA A 268 26.25 -8.55 -16.38
CA ALA A 268 26.77 -9.89 -16.60
C ALA A 268 26.94 -10.65 -15.26
N GLU A 269 27.42 -9.96 -14.23
CA GLU A 269 27.53 -10.55 -12.89
C GLU A 269 26.16 -10.90 -12.31
N LEU A 270 25.19 -9.98 -12.39
CA LEU A 270 23.81 -10.25 -11.97
C LEU A 270 23.19 -11.40 -12.75
N SER A 271 23.32 -11.41 -14.07
CA SER A 271 22.80 -12.49 -14.93
C SER A 271 23.34 -13.85 -14.50
N ARG A 272 24.64 -13.95 -14.19
CA ARG A 272 25.25 -15.19 -13.70
C ARG A 272 24.67 -15.60 -12.34
N ASN A 273 24.57 -14.66 -11.40
CA ASN A 273 24.12 -14.94 -10.04
C ASN A 273 22.67 -15.44 -9.96
N TYR A 274 21.81 -14.99 -10.89
CA TYR A 274 20.38 -15.29 -10.89
C TYR A 274 19.93 -16.20 -12.04
N SER A 275 20.87 -16.78 -12.80
CA SER A 275 20.58 -17.55 -14.02
C SER A 275 19.68 -18.78 -13.80
N GLU A 276 19.72 -19.38 -12.61
CA GLU A 276 18.95 -20.58 -12.27
C GLU A 276 17.65 -20.31 -11.50
N GLU A 277 17.38 -19.05 -11.13
CA GLU A 277 16.20 -18.72 -10.31
C GLU A 277 14.89 -18.63 -11.11
N LEU A 278 14.97 -18.48 -12.43
CA LEU A 278 13.81 -18.26 -13.29
C LEU A 278 13.64 -19.39 -14.34
N ASN A 279 12.41 -19.90 -14.48
CA ASN A 279 12.09 -20.89 -15.51
C ASN A 279 11.79 -20.22 -16.86
N SER A 280 12.84 -20.06 -17.67
CA SER A 280 12.75 -19.45 -19.00
C SER A 280 11.81 -20.19 -19.95
N LEU A 281 11.65 -21.52 -19.82
CA LEU A 281 10.79 -22.28 -20.72
C LEU A 281 9.31 -21.94 -20.53
N VAL A 282 8.88 -21.77 -19.27
CA VAL A 282 7.52 -21.34 -18.96
C VAL A 282 7.28 -19.92 -19.47
N ALA A 283 8.23 -19.01 -19.25
CA ALA A 283 8.13 -17.64 -19.77
C ALA A 283 8.02 -17.61 -21.31
N LEU A 284 8.83 -18.40 -22.01
CA LEU A 284 8.78 -18.52 -23.48
C LEU A 284 7.45 -19.09 -23.97
N HIS A 285 6.90 -20.08 -23.29
CA HIS A 285 5.59 -20.64 -23.62
C HIS A 285 4.48 -19.59 -23.46
N GLU A 286 4.49 -18.81 -22.38
CA GLU A 286 3.53 -17.72 -22.19
C GLU A 286 3.70 -16.62 -23.26
N LEU A 287 4.93 -16.27 -23.63
CA LEU A 287 5.20 -15.32 -24.72
C LEU A 287 4.71 -15.82 -26.07
N TYR A 288 4.87 -17.12 -26.36
CA TYR A 288 4.40 -17.71 -27.61
C TYR A 288 2.87 -17.58 -27.79
N LYS A 289 2.09 -17.60 -26.71
CA LYS A 289 0.63 -17.34 -26.78
C LYS A 289 0.33 -15.97 -27.38
N TYR A 290 1.14 -14.96 -27.08
CA TYR A 290 0.99 -13.61 -27.65
C TYR A 290 1.39 -13.57 -29.13
N ILE A 291 2.50 -14.24 -29.49
CA ILE A 291 2.93 -14.35 -30.89
C ILE A 291 1.82 -14.99 -31.73
N ASN A 292 1.24 -16.10 -31.25
CA ASN A 292 0.15 -16.78 -31.97
C ASN A 292 -1.11 -15.91 -32.05
N LYS A 293 -1.46 -15.19 -30.97
CA LYS A 293 -2.64 -14.30 -30.94
C LYS A 293 -2.53 -13.16 -31.95
N TYR A 294 -1.33 -12.63 -32.16
CA TYR A 294 -1.07 -11.49 -33.06
C TYR A 294 -0.26 -11.90 -34.28
N TYR A 295 -0.35 -13.17 -34.70
CA TYR A 295 0.49 -13.74 -35.75
C TYR A 295 0.46 -12.94 -37.06
N ASP A 296 -0.71 -12.44 -37.47
CA ASP A 296 -0.84 -11.68 -38.71
C ASP A 296 -0.24 -10.26 -38.65
N GLN A 297 0.12 -9.77 -37.46
CA GLN A 297 0.64 -8.41 -37.24
C GLN A 297 2.15 -8.39 -37.01
N VAL A 298 2.74 -9.52 -36.62
CA VAL A 298 4.17 -9.70 -36.30
C VAL A 298 4.87 -10.32 -37.49
#